data_AF-A0AAD7KV22-F1
#
_entry.id   AF-A0AAD7KV22-F1
#
_cell.length_a   1.000
_cell.length_b   1.000
_cell.length_c   1.000
_cell.angle_alpha   90.00
_cell.angle_beta   90.00
_cell.angle_gamma   90.00
#
_symmetry.space_group_name_H-M   'P 1'
#
loop_
_entity.id
_entity.type
_entity.pdbx_description
1 polymer ?
#
loop_
_entity_poly.entity_id
_entity_poly.type
_entity_poly.pdbx_seq_one_letter_code
_entity_poly.pdbx_strand_id
1 'polypeptide(L)'
;MKRPETMGCVAEDLASQHISFYLQIGQLDEARKLAEKFTEKLTESVELWILRISIEMKCITRNSPFPSKADLLNIFELLKVKLTKVPVSKSQSLWLMALKFFANHRDYFDKLVEISIASLAKDCGSETECSLSSAVVNFVLQKDGIQNARKIYMRFLDLPHPGLALYESCINLELNMASIGDKDGLVNARKLYESALATYSQNIKLWRDYYLMETKMGVSEKATAISWRARKTLNQDIIAFVTSQEVS
;
A
#
# COMPACT_ATOMS: atom_id res chain seq x y z
N MET A 1 -24.10 30.49 7.92
CA MET A 1 -22.85 30.19 7.20
C MET A 1 -22.68 28.67 7.18
N LYS A 2 -23.22 27.97 6.17
CA LYS A 2 -23.15 26.50 6.05
C LYS A 2 -21.86 26.10 5.33
N ARG A 3 -21.15 25.10 5.84
CA ARG A 3 -19.84 24.63 5.35
C ARG A 3 -19.96 24.09 3.91
N PRO A 4 -19.19 24.60 2.93
CA PRO A 4 -19.25 24.15 1.54
C PRO A 4 -18.93 22.65 1.37
N GLU A 5 -18.11 22.07 2.25
CA GLU A 5 -17.80 20.64 2.29
C GLU A 5 -19.05 19.77 2.48
N THR A 6 -20.00 20.21 3.32
CA THR A 6 -21.24 19.44 3.57
C THR A 6 -22.19 19.42 2.38
N MET A 7 -22.16 20.44 1.51
CA MET A 7 -22.93 20.41 0.27
C MET A 7 -22.26 19.55 -0.80
N GLY A 8 -20.92 19.53 -0.84
CA GLY A 8 -20.15 18.66 -1.74
C GLY A 8 -20.41 17.18 -1.47
N CYS A 9 -20.30 16.74 -0.21
CA CYS A 9 -20.56 15.35 0.18
C CYS A 9 -22.00 14.91 -0.14
N VAL A 10 -23.00 15.75 0.13
CA VAL A 10 -24.40 15.44 -0.18
C VAL A 10 -24.62 15.32 -1.69
N ALA A 11 -23.93 16.12 -2.50
CA ALA A 11 -24.01 16.02 -3.96
C ALA A 11 -23.33 14.75 -4.50
N GLU A 12 -22.21 14.33 -3.90
CA GLU A 12 -21.51 13.08 -4.22
C GLU A 12 -22.36 11.85 -3.87
N ASP A 13 -22.92 11.80 -2.67
CA ASP A 13 -23.77 10.70 -2.21
C ASP A 13 -24.99 10.52 -3.12
N LEU A 14 -25.65 11.63 -3.48
CA LEU A 14 -26.81 11.61 -4.36
C LEU A 14 -26.44 11.12 -5.77
N ALA A 15 -25.27 11.53 -6.29
CA ALA A 15 -24.78 11.07 -7.58
C ALA A 15 -24.44 9.57 -7.56
N SER A 16 -23.79 9.09 -6.51
CA SER A 16 -23.47 7.67 -6.28
C SER A 16 -24.73 6.81 -6.18
N GLN A 17 -25.75 7.28 -5.44
CA GLN A 17 -27.05 6.61 -5.34
C GLN A 17 -27.77 6.56 -6.69
N HIS A 18 -27.74 7.66 -7.45
CA HIS A 18 -28.38 7.72 -8.76
C HIS A 18 -27.78 6.72 -9.74
N ILE A 19 -26.45 6.65 -9.83
CA ILE A 19 -25.76 5.66 -10.67
C ILE A 19 -26.07 4.24 -10.18
N SER A 20 -26.05 4.00 -8.86
CA SER A 20 -26.33 2.69 -8.27
C SER A 20 -27.75 2.21 -8.57
N PHE A 21 -28.74 3.11 -8.57
CA PHE A 21 -30.11 2.80 -8.96
C PHE A 21 -30.18 2.30 -10.41
N TYR A 22 -29.53 2.99 -11.37
CA TYR A 22 -29.49 2.56 -12.76
C TYR A 22 -28.82 1.19 -12.94
N LEU A 23 -27.80 0.90 -12.12
CA LEU A 23 -27.17 -0.42 -12.10
C LEU A 23 -28.11 -1.52 -11.58
N GLN A 24 -28.91 -1.23 -10.55
CA GLN A 24 -29.87 -2.19 -9.97
C GLN A 24 -30.99 -2.55 -10.96
N ILE A 25 -31.46 -1.59 -11.75
CA ILE A 25 -32.48 -1.82 -12.78
C ILE A 25 -31.91 -2.37 -14.10
N GLY A 26 -30.61 -2.71 -14.15
CA GLY A 26 -29.96 -3.32 -15.30
C GLY A 26 -29.64 -2.37 -16.46
N GLN A 27 -29.85 -1.07 -16.29
CA GLN A 27 -29.61 -0.04 -17.31
C GLN A 27 -28.15 0.43 -17.29
N LEU A 28 -27.25 -0.46 -17.68
CA LEU A 28 -25.81 -0.27 -17.60
C LEU A 28 -25.26 0.84 -18.52
N ASP A 29 -25.87 1.07 -19.69
CA ASP A 29 -25.43 2.16 -20.59
C ASP A 29 -25.79 3.55 -20.05
N GLU A 30 -26.96 3.69 -19.41
CA GLU A 30 -27.36 4.93 -18.75
C GLU A 30 -26.55 5.19 -17.48
N ALA A 31 -26.27 4.13 -16.70
CA ALA A 31 -25.35 4.21 -15.57
C ALA A 31 -23.95 4.68 -16.01
N ARG A 32 -23.45 4.20 -17.16
CA ARG A 32 -22.15 4.63 -17.72
C ARG A 32 -22.13 6.10 -18.09
N LYS A 33 -23.13 6.58 -18.86
CA LYS A 33 -23.24 7.99 -19.26
C LYS A 33 -23.33 8.92 -18.04
N LEU A 34 -24.10 8.53 -17.03
CA LEU A 34 -24.23 9.29 -15.79
C LEU A 34 -22.92 9.32 -15.01
N ALA A 35 -22.23 8.19 -14.88
CA ALA A 35 -20.94 8.12 -14.20
C ALA A 35 -19.88 9.00 -14.88
N GLU A 36 -19.83 9.01 -16.21
CA GLU A 36 -18.97 9.91 -16.98
C GLU A 36 -19.28 11.38 -16.67
N LYS A 37 -20.54 11.78 -16.80
CA LYS A 37 -20.98 13.16 -16.51
C LYS A 37 -20.70 13.59 -15.07
N PHE A 38 -20.89 12.71 -14.09
CA PHE A 38 -20.66 13.05 -12.69
C PHE A 38 -19.17 13.12 -12.34
N THR A 39 -18.34 12.24 -12.91
CA THR A 39 -16.88 12.29 -12.69
C THR A 39 -16.20 13.48 -13.36
N GLU A 40 -16.78 14.03 -14.43
CA GLU A 40 -16.35 15.31 -15.02
C GLU A 40 -16.67 16.52 -14.14
N LYS A 41 -17.81 16.48 -13.43
CA LYS A 41 -18.24 17.58 -12.55
C LYS A 41 -17.61 17.52 -11.17
N LEU A 42 -17.53 16.32 -10.61
CA LEU A 42 -17.04 16.02 -9.26
C LEU A 42 -15.72 15.29 -9.37
N THR A 43 -14.73 15.98 -9.95
CA THR A 43 -13.44 15.39 -10.31
C THR A 43 -12.66 14.89 -9.11
N GLU A 44 -12.92 15.38 -7.90
CA GLU A 44 -12.23 15.00 -6.67
C GLU A 44 -12.77 13.71 -6.02
N SER A 45 -14.04 13.37 -6.22
CA SER A 45 -14.71 12.25 -5.55
C SER A 45 -14.14 10.88 -5.94
N VAL A 46 -13.43 10.22 -5.04
CA VAL A 46 -12.81 8.91 -5.32
C VAL A 46 -13.88 7.82 -5.51
N GLU A 47 -14.99 7.90 -4.78
CA GLU A 47 -16.08 6.92 -4.85
C GLU A 47 -16.76 6.90 -6.21
N LEU A 48 -17.02 8.08 -6.80
CA LEU A 48 -17.59 8.18 -8.15
C LEU A 48 -16.64 7.60 -9.21
N TRP A 49 -15.33 7.79 -9.05
CA TRP A 49 -14.33 7.21 -9.94
C TRP A 49 -14.26 5.68 -9.82
N ILE A 50 -14.34 5.14 -8.60
CA ILE A 50 -14.45 3.70 -8.36
C ILE A 50 -15.69 3.14 -9.05
N LEU A 51 -16.83 3.84 -8.93
CA LEU A 51 -18.08 3.42 -9.54
C LEU A 51 -18.00 3.47 -11.07
N ARG A 52 -17.48 4.56 -11.65
CA ARG A 52 -17.24 4.68 -13.11
C ARG A 52 -16.38 3.54 -13.63
N ILE A 53 -15.24 3.28 -13.00
CA ILE A 53 -14.30 2.24 -13.46
C ILE A 53 -14.89 0.84 -13.29
N SER A 54 -15.63 0.59 -12.20
CA SER A 54 -16.36 -0.66 -12.01
C SER A 54 -17.41 -0.89 -13.10
N ILE A 55 -18.09 0.17 -13.55
CA ILE A 55 -19.02 0.09 -14.67
C ILE A 55 -18.27 -0.25 -15.95
N GLU A 56 -17.19 0.46 -16.29
CA GLU A 56 -16.41 0.17 -17.50
C GLU A 56 -15.88 -1.26 -17.53
N MET A 57 -15.34 -1.75 -16.41
CA MET A 57 -14.94 -3.16 -16.27
C MET A 57 -16.09 -4.11 -16.56
N LYS A 58 -17.28 -3.88 -15.97
CA LYS A 58 -18.47 -4.69 -16.23
C LYS A 58 -18.89 -4.65 -17.70
N CYS A 59 -18.84 -3.48 -18.33
CA CYS A 59 -19.19 -3.30 -19.74
C CYS A 59 -18.31 -4.15 -20.66
N ILE A 60 -17.01 -4.15 -20.39
CA ILE A 60 -16.03 -4.91 -21.17
C ILE A 60 -16.26 -6.42 -20.98
N THR A 61 -16.45 -6.87 -19.74
CA THR A 61 -16.72 -8.29 -19.45
C THR A 61 -18.05 -8.81 -20.00
N ARG A 62 -19.05 -7.94 -20.20
CA ARG A 62 -20.35 -8.30 -20.80
C ARG A 62 -20.21 -8.61 -22.29
N ASN A 63 -19.35 -7.87 -22.99
CA ASN A 63 -19.16 -8.01 -24.43
C ASN A 63 -18.20 -9.15 -24.79
N SER A 64 -17.23 -9.44 -23.91
CA SER A 64 -16.28 -10.54 -24.07
C SER A 64 -15.81 -11.03 -22.70
N PRO A 65 -15.69 -12.35 -22.47
CA PRO A 65 -15.10 -12.90 -21.24
C PRO A 65 -13.65 -12.47 -21.03
N PHE A 66 -12.94 -12.14 -22.12
CA PHE A 66 -11.56 -11.69 -22.10
C PHE A 66 -11.46 -10.26 -22.65
N PRO A 67 -10.98 -9.28 -21.86
CA PRO A 67 -10.82 -7.91 -22.32
C PRO A 67 -9.76 -7.83 -23.43
N SER A 68 -10.03 -7.08 -24.49
CA SER A 68 -9.05 -6.84 -25.54
C SER A 68 -7.91 -5.93 -25.05
N LYS A 69 -6.80 -5.89 -25.79
CA LYS A 69 -5.70 -4.96 -25.46
C LYS A 69 -6.14 -3.50 -25.46
N ALA A 70 -7.07 -3.13 -26.34
CA ALA A 70 -7.66 -1.79 -26.39
C ALA A 70 -8.53 -1.50 -25.17
N ASP A 71 -9.33 -2.48 -24.73
CA ASP A 71 -10.15 -2.36 -23.52
C ASP A 71 -9.30 -2.17 -22.25
N LEU A 72 -8.22 -2.96 -22.14
CA LEU A 72 -7.25 -2.83 -21.04
C LEU A 72 -6.58 -1.45 -21.05
N LEU A 73 -6.21 -0.94 -22.23
CA LEU A 73 -5.61 0.38 -22.36
C LEU A 73 -6.58 1.49 -21.94
N ASN A 74 -7.85 1.39 -22.35
CA ASN A 74 -8.89 2.35 -21.99
C ASN A 74 -9.09 2.43 -20.47
N ILE A 75 -9.22 1.27 -19.80
CA ILE A 75 -9.32 1.21 -18.34
C ILE A 75 -8.05 1.78 -17.69
N PHE A 76 -6.88 1.44 -18.22
CA PHE A 76 -5.60 1.89 -17.67
C PHE A 76 -5.47 3.42 -17.74
N GLU A 77 -5.77 4.04 -18.88
CA GLU A 77 -5.68 5.50 -19.01
C GLU A 77 -6.71 6.22 -18.13
N LEU A 78 -7.94 5.69 -18.00
CA LEU A 78 -8.93 6.21 -17.05
C LEU A 78 -8.42 6.20 -15.60
N LEU A 79 -7.85 5.08 -15.17
CA LEU A 79 -7.25 4.94 -13.84
C LEU A 79 -6.08 5.91 -13.65
N LYS A 80 -5.16 5.94 -14.61
CA LYS A 80 -3.94 6.76 -14.57
C LYS A 80 -4.25 8.24 -14.41
N VAL A 81 -5.28 8.77 -15.10
CA VAL A 81 -5.71 10.16 -14.95
C VAL A 81 -6.03 10.50 -13.51
N LYS A 82 -6.68 9.60 -12.77
CA LYS A 82 -7.09 9.83 -11.38
C LYS A 82 -5.96 9.54 -10.39
N LEU A 83 -5.24 8.44 -10.56
CA LEU A 83 -4.16 7.98 -9.67
C LEU A 83 -2.95 8.94 -9.64
N THR A 84 -2.76 9.73 -10.70
CA THR A 84 -1.67 10.74 -10.76
C THR A 84 -2.06 12.10 -10.20
N LYS A 85 -3.36 12.36 -9.99
CA LYS A 85 -3.88 13.67 -9.54
C LYS A 85 -4.31 13.68 -8.08
N VAL A 86 -4.71 12.53 -7.53
CA VAL A 86 -5.22 12.43 -6.16
C VAL A 86 -4.15 11.84 -5.25
N PRO A 87 -3.96 12.40 -4.04
CA PRO A 87 -3.04 11.82 -3.06
C PRO A 87 -3.32 10.34 -2.80
N VAL A 88 -2.25 9.58 -2.52
CA VAL A 88 -2.37 8.12 -2.29
C VAL A 88 -3.31 7.82 -1.12
N SER A 89 -3.27 8.64 -0.07
CA SER A 89 -4.10 8.52 1.13
C SER A 89 -5.60 8.51 0.85
N LYS A 90 -6.06 9.31 -0.12
CA LYS A 90 -7.48 9.40 -0.51
C LYS A 90 -7.86 8.36 -1.57
N SER A 91 -6.89 7.87 -2.34
CA SER A 91 -7.12 7.01 -3.51
C SER A 91 -6.75 5.53 -3.29
N GLN A 92 -6.48 5.12 -2.05
CA GLN A 92 -6.01 3.76 -1.72
C GLN A 92 -6.92 2.65 -2.27
N SER A 93 -8.24 2.78 -2.13
CA SER A 93 -9.22 1.81 -2.66
C SER A 93 -9.15 1.69 -4.19
N LEU A 94 -8.92 2.80 -4.88
CA LEU A 94 -8.76 2.85 -6.33
C LEU A 94 -7.45 2.18 -6.77
N TRP A 95 -6.35 2.41 -6.03
CA TRP A 95 -5.08 1.71 -6.26
C TRP A 95 -5.22 0.21 -6.11
N LEU A 96 -5.87 -0.27 -5.04
CA LEU A 96 -6.09 -1.70 -4.82
C LEU A 96 -6.96 -2.32 -5.93
N MET A 97 -7.96 -1.58 -6.43
CA MET A 97 -8.77 -2.02 -7.57
C MET A 97 -7.92 -2.16 -8.84
N ALA A 98 -7.06 -1.17 -9.13
CA ALA A 98 -6.17 -1.21 -10.29
C ALA A 98 -5.18 -2.37 -10.23
N LEU A 99 -4.51 -2.56 -9.09
CA LEU A 99 -3.55 -3.64 -8.89
C LEU A 99 -4.20 -5.02 -9.05
N LYS A 100 -5.39 -5.21 -8.48
CA LYS A 100 -6.16 -6.46 -8.64
C LYS A 100 -6.54 -6.72 -10.09
N PHE A 101 -7.04 -5.70 -10.79
CA PHE A 101 -7.48 -5.84 -12.18
C PHE A 101 -6.32 -6.15 -13.13
N PHE A 102 -5.20 -5.46 -12.99
CA PHE A 102 -4.03 -5.64 -13.86
C PHE A 102 -3.03 -6.68 -13.37
N ALA A 103 -3.31 -7.41 -12.28
CA ALA A 103 -2.39 -8.38 -11.69
C ALA A 103 -1.90 -9.45 -12.69
N ASN A 104 -2.71 -9.81 -13.70
CA ASN A 104 -2.36 -10.80 -14.73
C ASN A 104 -1.76 -10.18 -16.00
N HIS A 105 -1.65 -8.86 -16.07
CA HIS A 105 -1.19 -8.13 -17.25
C HIS A 105 0.09 -7.36 -16.94
N ARG A 106 1.23 -8.06 -17.08
CA ARG A 106 2.56 -7.58 -16.68
C ARG A 106 2.88 -6.16 -17.17
N ASP A 107 2.67 -5.87 -18.45
CA ASP A 107 2.96 -4.55 -19.03
C ASP A 107 2.23 -3.39 -18.35
N TYR A 108 0.99 -3.62 -17.90
CA TYR A 108 0.20 -2.60 -17.21
C TYR A 108 0.51 -2.59 -15.72
N PHE A 109 0.73 -3.76 -15.12
CA PHE A 109 1.12 -3.87 -13.72
C PHE A 109 2.45 -3.17 -13.44
N ASP A 110 3.48 -3.41 -14.25
CA ASP A 110 4.78 -2.77 -14.10
C ASP A 110 4.66 -1.24 -14.20
N LYS A 111 3.83 -0.74 -15.13
CA LYS A 111 3.52 0.69 -15.22
C LYS A 111 2.80 1.22 -13.98
N LEU A 112 1.87 0.46 -13.39
CA LEU A 112 1.22 0.84 -12.13
C LEU A 112 2.23 0.92 -10.99
N VAL A 113 3.19 0.00 -10.92
CA VAL A 113 4.27 0.03 -9.94
C VAL A 113 5.10 1.31 -10.09
N GLU A 114 5.51 1.66 -11.32
CA GLU A 114 6.24 2.91 -11.57
C GLU A 114 5.44 4.16 -11.16
N ILE A 115 4.15 4.22 -11.50
CA ILE A 115 3.29 5.35 -11.10
C ILE A 115 3.17 5.38 -9.57
N SER A 116 3.06 4.23 -8.89
CA SER A 116 2.94 4.18 -7.44
C SER A 116 4.18 4.73 -6.74
N ILE A 117 5.38 4.36 -7.21
CA ILE A 117 6.66 4.89 -6.70
C ILE A 117 6.72 6.40 -6.94
N ALA A 118 6.38 6.85 -8.14
CA ALA A 118 6.40 8.29 -8.47
C ALA A 118 5.37 9.11 -7.67
N SER A 119 4.20 8.56 -7.35
CA SER A 119 3.19 9.22 -6.52
C SER A 119 3.62 9.28 -5.05
N LEU A 120 4.16 8.19 -4.51
CA LEU A 120 4.68 8.14 -3.14
C LEU A 120 5.91 9.02 -2.94
N ALA A 121 6.74 9.21 -3.96
CA ALA A 121 7.87 10.14 -3.89
C ALA A 121 7.46 11.62 -3.73
N LYS A 122 6.22 11.97 -4.12
CA LYS A 122 5.70 13.35 -4.06
C LYS A 122 4.98 13.63 -2.73
N ASP A 123 4.23 12.65 -2.25
CA ASP A 123 3.52 12.70 -0.98
C ASP A 123 4.45 12.16 0.11
N CYS A 124 5.28 13.01 0.71
CA CYS A 124 6.25 12.60 1.73
C CYS A 124 5.62 12.69 3.13
N GLY A 125 5.39 11.55 3.80
CA GLY A 125 5.35 11.48 5.27
C GLY A 125 4.03 11.12 5.95
N SER A 126 3.07 10.48 5.26
CA SER A 126 1.82 10.00 5.85
C SER A 126 1.80 8.49 6.09
N GLU A 127 1.20 8.03 7.20
CA GLU A 127 1.07 6.59 7.52
C GLU A 127 0.36 5.78 6.42
N THR A 128 -0.51 6.44 5.64
CA THR A 128 -1.23 5.86 4.51
C THR A 128 -0.33 5.41 3.35
N GLU A 129 0.85 5.99 3.18
CA GLU A 129 1.85 5.63 2.16
C GLU A 129 2.35 4.18 2.32
N CYS A 130 2.35 3.69 3.56
CA CYS A 130 2.77 2.34 3.88
C CYS A 130 1.80 1.27 3.35
N SER A 131 0.50 1.58 3.28
CA SER A 131 -0.50 0.60 2.89
C SER A 131 -0.39 0.21 1.42
N LEU A 132 -0.08 1.16 0.54
CA LEU A 132 0.03 0.94 -0.90
C LEU A 132 1.31 0.18 -1.26
N SER A 133 2.46 0.64 -0.76
CA SER A 133 3.76 0.00 -0.99
C SER A 133 3.75 -1.46 -0.53
N SER A 134 3.22 -1.73 0.67
CA SER A 134 3.05 -3.10 1.18
C SER A 134 2.13 -3.95 0.30
N ALA A 135 1.02 -3.37 -0.19
CA ALA A 135 0.11 -4.08 -1.10
C ALA A 135 0.80 -4.44 -2.43
N VAL A 136 1.54 -3.51 -3.04
CA VAL A 136 2.31 -3.75 -4.27
C VAL A 136 3.33 -4.87 -4.07
N VAL A 137 4.11 -4.82 -2.98
CA VAL A 137 5.12 -5.84 -2.66
C VAL A 137 4.47 -7.21 -2.48
N ASN A 138 3.32 -7.28 -1.81
CA ASN A 138 2.57 -8.54 -1.64
C ASN A 138 2.05 -9.10 -2.98
N PHE A 139 1.58 -8.25 -3.89
CA PHE A 139 1.19 -8.70 -5.24
C PHE A 139 2.39 -9.28 -6.00
N VAL A 140 3.54 -8.59 -5.96
CA VAL A 140 4.77 -9.07 -6.61
C VAL A 140 5.25 -10.38 -5.97
N LEU A 141 5.19 -10.50 -4.64
CA LEU A 141 5.55 -11.74 -3.93
C LEU A 141 4.72 -12.94 -4.40
N GLN A 142 3.40 -12.77 -4.50
CA GLN A 142 2.49 -13.84 -4.92
C GLN A 142 2.68 -14.25 -6.38
N LYS A 143 3.15 -13.33 -7.23
CA LYS A 143 3.22 -13.51 -8.69
C LYS A 143 4.60 -13.94 -9.17
N ASP A 144 5.61 -13.19 -8.76
CA ASP A 144 6.96 -13.22 -9.30
C ASP A 144 7.98 -13.73 -8.28
N GLY A 145 7.51 -14.07 -7.08
CA GLY A 145 8.31 -14.63 -6.00
C GLY A 145 9.12 -13.59 -5.20
N ILE A 146 9.78 -14.10 -4.15
CA ILE A 146 10.47 -13.28 -3.15
C ILE A 146 11.59 -12.41 -3.72
N GLN A 147 12.34 -12.91 -4.71
CA GLN A 147 13.48 -12.16 -5.26
C GLN A 147 13.04 -10.88 -5.99
N ASN A 148 11.88 -10.91 -6.65
CA ASN A 148 11.33 -9.72 -7.29
C ASN A 148 10.64 -8.81 -6.28
N ALA A 149 9.96 -9.38 -5.27
CA ALA A 149 9.42 -8.60 -4.16
C ALA A 149 10.52 -7.79 -3.44
N ARG A 150 11.71 -8.39 -3.25
CA ARG A 150 12.90 -7.72 -2.70
C ARG A 150 13.35 -6.53 -3.51
N LYS A 151 13.46 -6.68 -4.83
CA LYS A 151 13.81 -5.55 -5.72
C LYS A 151 12.82 -4.41 -5.60
N ILE A 152 11.52 -4.72 -5.52
CA ILE A 152 10.47 -3.71 -5.45
C ILE A 152 10.43 -3.02 -4.09
N TYR A 153 10.49 -3.75 -2.97
CA TYR A 153 10.48 -3.09 -1.66
C TYR A 153 11.73 -2.24 -1.45
N MET A 154 12.90 -2.65 -1.96
CA MET A 154 14.12 -1.83 -1.86
C MET A 154 13.94 -0.49 -2.58
N ARG A 155 13.31 -0.49 -3.75
CA ARG A 155 12.99 0.75 -4.47
C ARG A 155 12.05 1.67 -3.68
N PHE A 156 11.13 1.13 -2.89
CA PHE A 156 10.29 1.93 -2.00
C PHE A 156 11.07 2.45 -0.78
N LEU A 157 12.03 1.68 -0.26
CA LEU A 157 12.90 2.10 0.84
C LEU A 157 13.94 3.15 0.41
N ASP A 158 14.31 3.16 -0.87
CA ASP A 158 15.21 4.17 -1.47
C ASP A 158 14.53 5.54 -1.65
N LEU A 159 13.21 5.64 -1.41
CA LEU A 159 12.50 6.92 -1.44
C LEU A 159 12.93 7.83 -0.27
N PRO A 160 12.89 9.17 -0.42
CA PRO A 160 13.22 10.07 0.67
C PRO A 160 12.23 9.90 1.84
N HIS A 161 12.75 9.56 3.02
CA HIS A 161 11.99 9.31 4.26
C HIS A 161 11.00 8.13 4.18
N PRO A 162 11.50 6.88 4.00
CA PRO A 162 10.62 5.72 4.00
C PRO A 162 9.97 5.56 5.37
N GLY A 163 8.63 5.52 5.41
CA GLY A 163 7.88 5.44 6.65
C GLY A 163 8.22 4.18 7.46
N LEU A 164 8.24 4.29 8.79
CA LEU A 164 8.52 3.17 9.70
C LEU A 164 7.65 1.94 9.42
N ALA A 165 6.37 2.15 9.13
CA ALA A 165 5.45 1.06 8.85
C ALA A 165 5.87 0.24 7.60
N LEU A 166 6.51 0.86 6.61
CA LEU A 166 7.03 0.14 5.43
C LEU A 166 8.18 -0.78 5.83
N TYR A 167 9.09 -0.30 6.69
CA TYR A 167 10.12 -1.16 7.28
C TYR A 167 9.50 -2.31 8.06
N GLU A 168 8.51 -2.06 8.92
CA GLU A 168 7.81 -3.11 9.67
C GLU A 168 7.19 -4.16 8.74
N SER A 169 6.53 -3.73 7.65
CA SER A 169 5.96 -4.65 6.66
C SER A 169 7.03 -5.49 5.95
N CYS A 170 8.15 -4.89 5.54
CA CYS A 170 9.24 -5.60 4.89
C CYS A 170 9.93 -6.58 5.85
N ILE A 171 10.15 -6.18 7.10
CA ILE A 171 10.72 -7.04 8.15
C ILE A 171 9.80 -8.25 8.37
N ASN A 172 8.49 -8.03 8.56
CA ASN A 172 7.54 -9.13 8.76
C ASN A 172 7.52 -10.09 7.58
N LEU A 173 7.58 -9.56 6.35
CA LEU A 173 7.68 -10.37 5.14
C LEU A 173 8.94 -11.24 5.16
N GLU A 174 10.11 -10.68 5.44
CA GLU A 174 11.38 -11.43 5.48
C GLU A 174 11.42 -12.47 6.61
N LEU A 175 10.82 -12.18 7.77
CA LEU A 175 10.71 -13.14 8.87
C LEU A 175 9.76 -14.30 8.55
N ASN A 176 8.65 -14.02 7.87
CA ASN A 176 7.75 -15.06 7.38
C ASN A 176 8.47 -15.96 6.36
N MET A 177 9.24 -15.36 5.44
CA MET A 177 10.01 -16.12 4.46
C MET A 177 11.12 -16.96 5.11
N ALA A 178 11.82 -16.41 6.11
CA ALA A 178 12.83 -17.14 6.88
C ALA A 178 12.21 -18.36 7.59
N SER A 179 11.00 -18.20 8.15
CA SER A 179 10.26 -19.27 8.82
C SER A 179 9.86 -20.41 7.87
N ILE A 180 9.65 -20.10 6.58
CA ILE A 180 9.31 -21.08 5.53
C ILE A 180 10.59 -21.66 4.88
N GLY A 181 11.78 -21.25 5.33
CA GLY A 181 13.07 -21.84 4.93
C GLY A 181 13.88 -21.01 3.93
N ASP A 182 13.52 -19.74 3.69
CA ASP A 182 14.37 -18.85 2.90
C ASP A 182 15.66 -18.51 3.65
N LYS A 183 16.80 -18.85 3.04
CA LYS A 183 18.13 -18.72 3.65
C LYS A 183 18.54 -17.27 3.87
N ASP A 184 18.05 -16.35 3.04
CA ASP A 184 18.42 -14.95 3.07
C ASP A 184 17.48 -14.13 3.98
N GLY A 185 16.31 -14.64 4.33
CA GLY A 185 15.25 -13.92 5.04
C GLY A 185 15.73 -13.31 6.35
N LEU A 186 16.42 -14.10 7.18
CA LEU A 186 16.94 -13.60 8.46
C LEU A 186 18.07 -12.57 8.27
N VAL A 187 18.90 -12.74 7.25
CA VAL A 187 19.98 -11.78 6.93
C VAL A 187 19.39 -10.45 6.44
N ASN A 188 18.37 -10.51 5.59
CA ASN A 188 17.69 -9.33 5.08
C ASN A 188 16.86 -8.63 6.17
N ALA A 189 16.18 -9.38 7.04
CA ALA A 189 15.47 -8.82 8.19
C ALA A 189 16.42 -8.02 9.09
N ARG A 190 17.63 -8.53 9.38
CA ARG A 190 18.65 -7.77 10.13
C ARG A 190 19.06 -6.48 9.44
N LYS A 191 19.31 -6.51 8.12
CA LYS A 191 19.64 -5.31 7.34
C LYS A 191 18.51 -4.28 7.39
N LEU A 192 17.26 -4.73 7.32
CA LEU A 192 16.08 -3.88 7.41
C LEU A 192 15.94 -3.24 8.80
N TYR A 193 16.18 -4.00 9.87
CA TYR A 193 16.20 -3.46 11.24
C TYR A 193 17.29 -2.38 11.39
N GLU A 194 18.51 -2.63 10.91
CA GLU A 194 19.60 -1.65 10.98
C GLU A 194 19.28 -0.39 10.15
N SER A 195 18.71 -0.54 8.95
CA SER A 195 18.27 0.59 8.12
C SER A 195 17.15 1.39 8.79
N ALA A 196 16.18 0.71 9.38
CA ALA A 196 15.10 1.35 10.13
C ALA A 196 15.65 2.10 11.35
N LEU A 197 16.59 1.51 12.10
CA LEU A 197 17.22 2.13 13.27
C LEU A 197 18.11 3.32 12.91
N ALA A 198 18.71 3.35 11.72
CA ALA A 198 19.45 4.52 11.24
C ALA A 198 18.55 5.76 11.13
N THR A 199 17.26 5.57 10.85
CA THR A 199 16.27 6.66 10.71
C THR A 199 15.43 6.86 11.98
N TYR A 200 15.06 5.77 12.67
CA TYR A 200 14.11 5.73 13.78
C TYR A 200 14.74 5.18 15.08
N SER A 201 15.97 5.59 15.37
CA SER A 201 16.76 5.10 16.52
C SER A 201 16.10 5.29 17.89
N GLN A 202 15.16 6.22 18.03
CA GLN A 202 14.43 6.48 19.27
C GLN A 202 13.19 5.59 19.45
N ASN A 203 12.85 4.74 18.47
CA ASN A 203 11.69 3.88 18.56
C ASN A 203 11.97 2.64 19.42
N ILE A 204 11.39 2.61 20.63
CA ILE A 204 11.57 1.51 21.61
C ILE A 204 11.04 0.18 21.09
N LYS A 205 9.90 0.20 20.38
CA LYS A 205 9.27 -1.00 19.83
C LYS A 205 10.20 -1.66 18.80
N LEU A 206 10.82 -0.87 17.93
CA LEU A 206 11.76 -1.36 16.93
C LEU A 206 12.96 -2.08 17.56
N TRP A 207 13.54 -1.53 18.64
CA TRP A 207 14.61 -2.19 19.39
C TRP A 207 14.15 -3.48 20.07
N ARG A 208 12.94 -3.47 20.67
CA ARG A 208 12.37 -4.64 21.33
C ARG A 208 12.10 -5.77 20.34
N ASP A 209 11.49 -5.45 19.20
CA ASP A 209 11.16 -6.42 18.16
C ASP A 209 12.43 -7.00 17.55
N TYR A 210 13.48 -6.18 17.37
CA TYR A 210 14.78 -6.67 16.91
C TYR A 210 15.42 -7.64 17.92
N TYR A 211 15.43 -7.29 19.20
CA TYR A 211 15.92 -8.18 20.25
C TYR A 211 15.14 -9.50 20.29
N LEU A 212 13.81 -9.45 20.26
CA LEU A 212 12.95 -10.63 20.29
C LEU A 212 13.17 -11.54 19.07
N MET A 213 13.44 -10.95 17.91
CA MET A 213 13.75 -11.70 16.70
C MET A 213 15.08 -12.46 16.85
N GLU A 214 16.12 -11.83 17.38
CA GLU A 214 17.43 -12.47 17.55
C GLU A 214 17.44 -13.53 18.64
N THR A 215 16.61 -13.40 19.68
CA THR A 215 16.45 -14.47 20.68
C THR A 215 15.70 -15.67 20.14
N LYS A 216 14.69 -15.47 19.27
CA LYS A 216 13.88 -16.56 18.70
C LYS A 216 14.53 -17.28 17.53
N MET A 217 15.13 -16.55 16.61
CA MET A 217 15.60 -17.07 15.31
C MET A 217 17.11 -16.85 15.09
N GLY A 218 17.75 -16.08 15.96
CA GLY A 218 19.12 -15.62 15.81
C GLY A 218 20.12 -16.28 16.75
N VAL A 219 21.14 -15.51 17.14
CA VAL A 219 22.23 -15.97 18.02
C VAL A 219 22.24 -15.09 19.28
N SER A 220 22.36 -15.73 20.44
CA SER A 220 22.33 -15.06 21.76
C SER A 220 23.34 -13.90 21.89
N GLU A 221 24.51 -14.03 21.27
CA GLU A 221 25.52 -12.96 21.22
C GLU A 221 25.02 -11.69 20.53
N LYS A 222 24.29 -11.84 19.42
CA LYS A 222 23.69 -10.71 18.69
C LYS A 222 22.58 -10.06 19.48
N ALA A 223 21.72 -10.86 20.12
CA ALA A 223 20.66 -10.35 21.00
C ALA A 223 21.26 -9.51 22.15
N THR A 224 22.35 -9.98 22.75
CA THR A 224 23.06 -9.26 23.80
C THR A 224 23.68 -7.95 23.28
N ALA A 225 24.30 -7.96 22.10
CA ALA A 225 24.84 -6.75 21.49
C ALA A 225 23.75 -5.70 21.19
N ILE A 226 22.56 -6.13 20.74
CA ILE A 226 21.43 -5.23 20.46
C ILE A 226 20.88 -4.62 21.74
N SER A 227 20.73 -5.41 22.82
CA SER A 227 20.22 -4.89 24.09
C SER A 227 21.16 -3.83 24.68
N TRP A 228 22.48 -4.03 24.58
CA TRP A 228 23.47 -3.02 24.98
C TRP A 228 23.39 -1.75 24.12
N ARG A 229 23.23 -1.89 22.79
CA ARG A 229 23.07 -0.74 21.88
C ARG A 229 21.78 0.03 22.16
N ALA A 230 20.68 -0.66 22.40
CA ALA A 230 19.40 -0.07 22.75
C ALA A 230 19.53 0.76 24.04
N ARG A 231 20.18 0.22 25.08
CA ARG A 231 20.43 0.93 26.36
C ARG A 231 21.27 2.19 26.21
N LYS A 232 22.21 2.21 25.26
CA LYS A 232 23.05 3.38 25.00
C LYS A 232 22.31 4.47 24.22
N THR A 233 21.33 4.07 23.39
CA THR A 233 20.64 4.96 22.43
C THR A 233 19.34 5.52 23.01
N LEU A 234 18.63 4.73 23.81
CA LEU A 234 17.44 5.13 24.55
C LEU A 234 17.87 5.52 25.97
N ASN A 235 17.66 6.78 26.36
CA ASN A 235 18.04 7.25 27.70
C ASN A 235 17.50 6.35 28.83
N GLN A 236 18.25 6.27 29.93
CA GLN A 236 18.16 5.25 30.99
C GLN A 236 16.75 5.01 31.58
N ASP A 237 15.86 6.00 31.57
CA ASP A 237 14.56 5.93 32.25
C ASP A 237 13.50 5.07 31.53
N ILE A 238 13.70 4.75 30.26
CA ILE A 238 12.73 3.98 29.45
C ILE A 238 12.92 2.46 29.63
N ILE A 239 14.12 2.03 30.04
CA ILE A 239 14.51 0.62 30.15
C ILE A 239 13.76 -0.10 31.28
N ALA A 240 13.35 0.63 32.33
CA ALA A 240 12.59 0.06 33.45
C ALA A 240 11.28 -0.60 32.98
N PHE A 241 10.67 -0.15 31.88
CA PHE A 241 9.42 -0.74 31.38
C PHE A 241 9.64 -2.03 30.56
N VAL A 242 10.83 -2.23 29.96
CA VAL A 242 11.11 -3.41 29.13
C VAL A 242 11.56 -4.60 29.98
N THR A 243 12.26 -4.35 31.10
CA THR A 243 12.73 -5.42 32.00
C THR A 243 11.70 -5.86 33.05
N SER A 244 10.61 -5.11 33.24
CA SER A 244 9.61 -5.40 34.29
C SER A 244 8.63 -6.54 33.96
N GLN A 245 8.64 -7.09 32.74
CA GLN A 245 7.79 -8.25 32.37
C GLN A 245 8.51 -9.60 32.36
N GLU A 246 9.80 -9.66 32.74
CA GLU A 246 10.51 -10.92 32.98
C GLU A 246 10.41 -11.40 34.44
N VAL A 247 9.60 -10.73 35.28
CA VAL A 247 9.26 -11.21 36.63
C VAL A 247 7.75 -11.22 36.80
N SER A 248 7.11 -12.27 36.27
CA SER A 248 5.90 -12.84 36.88
C SER A 248 5.70 -14.29 36.45
#